data_AF-A0A060Y770-F1
#
_entry.id   AF-A0A060Y770-F1
#
_cell.length_a   1.000
_cell.length_b   1.000
_cell.length_c   1.000
_cell.angle_alpha   90.00
_cell.angle_beta   90.00
_cell.angle_gamma   90.00
#
_symmetry.space_group_name_H-M   'P 1'
#
loop_
_entity.id
_entity.type
_entity.pdbx_description
1 polymer ?
#
loop_
_entity_poly.entity_id
_entity_poly.type
_entity_poly.pdbx_seq_one_letter_code
_entity_poly.pdbx_strand_id
1 'polypeptide(L)'
;MLCHVTRPDSVVMEVEVDSKANGEDCLNKVCRKLGIIEVDYFGLQFSGSKGENLWLNLRNRICQQMDNLTPCRLRLRVKFFVEPHLILQEQTRHVFFMHVKEDLHSGHLRMCSEQAEVLSALLAQAEFRDYNQNTAKYCYSELCGSEPCPATVDRGHLGIC
;
A
#
# COMPACT_ATOMS: atom_id res chain seq x y z
N MET A 1 3.22 21.98 13.51
CA MET A 1 3.90 20.68 13.77
C MET A 1 4.07 19.98 12.44
N LEU A 2 5.27 19.48 12.14
CA LEU A 2 5.58 18.84 10.86
C LEU A 2 5.51 17.31 11.00
N CYS A 3 4.73 16.68 10.12
CA CYS A 3 4.61 15.23 10.00
C CYS A 3 5.18 14.76 8.65
N HIS A 4 6.04 13.76 8.68
CA HIS A 4 6.50 13.04 7.49
C HIS A 4 5.65 11.78 7.35
N VAL A 5 4.78 11.76 6.34
CA VAL A 5 3.85 10.66 6.08
C VAL A 5 4.36 9.86 4.89
N THR A 6 4.84 8.65 5.13
CA THR A 6 5.20 7.72 4.04
C THR A 6 3.92 7.14 3.44
N ARG A 7 3.79 7.24 2.12
CA ARG A 7 2.71 6.65 1.34
C ARG A 7 3.03 5.19 0.98
N PRO A 8 2.03 4.39 0.57
CA PRO A 8 2.26 3.00 0.12
C PRO A 8 3.18 2.85 -1.10
N ASP A 9 3.44 3.93 -1.85
CA ASP A 9 4.42 3.95 -2.95
C ASP A 9 5.84 4.33 -2.49
N SER A 10 6.11 4.25 -1.19
CA SER A 10 7.38 4.63 -0.54
C SER A 10 7.75 6.12 -0.61
N VAL A 11 6.89 6.97 -1.20
CA VAL A 11 7.15 8.41 -1.24
C VAL A 11 6.77 9.05 0.09
N VAL A 12 7.65 9.91 0.60
CA VAL A 12 7.41 10.66 1.84
C VAL A 12 6.76 11.99 1.51
N MET A 13 5.63 12.27 2.16
CA MET A 13 4.90 13.52 2.05
C MET A 13 5.02 14.33 3.34
N GLU A 14 5.38 15.60 3.21
CA GLU A 14 5.39 16.55 4.32
C GLU A 14 3.99 17.14 4.55
N VAL A 15 3.51 17.03 5.78
CA VAL A 15 2.19 17.50 6.19
C VAL A 15 2.33 18.36 7.42
N GLU A 16 2.06 19.65 7.26
CA GLU A 16 2.02 20.58 8.36
C GLU A 16 0.63 20.62 9.00
N VAL A 17 0.58 20.37 10.30
CA VAL A 17 -0.63 20.35 11.13
C VAL A 17 -0.49 21.28 12.32
N ASP A 18 -1.61 21.70 12.90
CA ASP A 18 -1.61 22.49 14.13
C ASP A 18 -0.95 21.71 15.28
N SER A 19 -0.33 22.37 16.24
CA SER A 19 0.30 21.71 17.40
C SER A 19 -0.71 21.00 18.30
N LYS A 20 -1.98 21.39 18.25
CA LYS A 20 -3.11 20.78 18.97
C LYS A 20 -3.94 19.84 18.09
N ALA A 21 -3.54 19.60 16.85
CA ALA A 21 -4.26 18.74 15.91
C ALA A 21 -4.38 17.30 16.44
N ASN A 22 -5.53 16.67 16.15
CA ASN A 22 -5.74 15.26 16.41
C ASN A 22 -5.24 14.41 15.21
N GLY A 23 -5.25 13.08 15.36
CA GLY A 23 -4.83 12.20 14.28
C GLY A 23 -5.74 12.28 13.05
N GLU A 24 -7.03 12.55 13.25
CA GLU A 24 -8.01 12.73 12.17
C GLU A 24 -7.69 13.92 11.27
N ASP A 25 -7.31 15.06 11.85
CA ASP A 25 -6.91 16.27 11.12
C ASP A 25 -5.73 16.00 10.18
N CYS A 26 -4.76 15.22 10.65
CA CYS A 26 -3.60 14.82 9.86
C CYS A 26 -4.01 13.85 8.73
N LEU A 27 -4.81 12.82 9.04
CA LEU A 27 -5.30 11.86 8.05
C LEU A 27 -6.12 12.56 6.96
N ASN A 28 -7.05 13.44 7.35
CA ASN A 28 -7.87 14.20 6.43
C ASN A 28 -7.03 15.10 5.51
N LYS A 29 -5.97 15.74 6.04
CA LYS A 29 -5.02 16.52 5.22
C LYS A 29 -4.24 15.64 4.25
N VAL A 30 -3.79 14.46 4.68
CA VAL A 30 -3.11 13.48 3.83
C VAL A 30 -4.02 13.03 2.69
N CYS A 31 -5.22 12.56 3.02
CA CYS A 31 -6.21 12.10 2.05
C CYS A 31 -6.59 13.21 1.07
N ARG A 32 -6.80 14.44 1.54
CA ARG A 32 -7.07 15.59 0.67
C ARG A 32 -5.95 15.86 -0.31
N LYS A 33 -4.68 15.80 0.11
CA LYS A 33 -3.52 15.97 -0.79
C LYS A 33 -3.42 14.86 -1.84
N LEU A 34 -3.89 13.66 -1.51
CA LEU A 34 -3.94 12.51 -2.41
C LEU A 34 -5.24 12.43 -3.20
N GLY A 35 -6.18 13.36 -3.00
CA GLY A 35 -7.49 13.35 -3.65
C GLY A 35 -8.43 12.24 -3.16
N ILE A 36 -8.18 11.59 -2.03
CA ILE A 36 -9.00 10.50 -1.47
C ILE A 36 -10.22 11.07 -0.74
N ILE A 37 -11.41 10.56 -1.07
CA ILE A 37 -12.69 10.90 -0.43
C ILE A 37 -13.11 9.83 0.57
N GLU A 38 -12.87 8.54 0.26
CA GLU A 38 -13.22 7.39 1.10
C GLU A 38 -12.20 7.19 2.24
N VAL A 39 -12.08 8.18 3.13
CA VAL A 39 -11.05 8.24 4.18
C VAL A 39 -11.20 7.12 5.22
N ASP A 40 -12.42 6.63 5.44
CA ASP A 40 -12.76 5.68 6.50
C ASP A 40 -12.00 4.35 6.43
N TYR A 41 -11.48 4.00 5.25
CA TYR A 41 -10.67 2.79 5.07
C TYR A 41 -9.22 2.92 5.56
N PHE A 42 -8.74 4.14 5.74
CA PHE A 42 -7.34 4.43 6.01
C PHE A 42 -7.06 4.74 7.47
N GLY A 43 -5.79 4.61 7.84
CA GLY A 43 -5.28 5.09 9.10
C GLY A 43 -3.81 5.47 8.98
N LEU A 44 -3.29 6.04 10.08
CA LEU A 44 -1.88 6.39 10.21
C LEU A 44 -1.23 5.42 11.18
N GLN A 45 -0.10 4.84 10.79
CA GLN A 45 0.76 4.05 11.67
C GLN A 45 2.03 4.81 12.03
N PHE A 46 2.58 4.54 13.21
CA PHE A 46 3.90 4.97 13.63
C PHE A 46 4.66 3.82 14.28
N SER A 47 5.98 3.97 14.41
CA SER A 47 6.81 3.02 15.16
C SER A 47 6.85 3.45 16.62
N GLY A 48 6.42 2.57 17.52
CA GLY A 48 6.53 2.74 18.96
C GLY A 48 7.96 2.64 19.45
N SER A 49 8.17 2.88 20.75
CA SER A 49 9.50 2.98 21.36
C SER A 49 10.26 1.64 21.35
N LYS A 50 9.58 0.50 21.13
CA LYS A 50 10.18 -0.83 20.99
C LYS A 50 10.25 -1.31 19.52
N GLY A 51 9.96 -0.43 18.57
CA GLY A 51 9.94 -0.74 17.13
C GLY A 51 8.65 -1.41 16.66
N GLU A 52 7.62 -1.49 17.50
CA GLU A 52 6.32 -2.05 17.15
C GLU A 52 5.51 -1.08 16.25
N ASN A 53 4.72 -1.62 15.33
CA ASN A 53 3.86 -0.81 14.46
C ASN A 53 2.54 -0.51 15.18
N LEU A 54 2.34 0.76 15.59
CA LEU A 54 1.15 1.21 16.31
C LEU A 54 0.25 2.04 15.40
N TRP A 55 -1.06 1.90 15.55
CA TRP A 55 -2.03 2.79 14.92
C TRP A 55 -2.21 4.06 15.74
N LEU A 56 -2.16 5.20 15.05
CA LEU A 56 -2.51 6.49 15.64
C LEU A 56 -4.01 6.52 15.95
N ASN A 57 -4.36 6.89 17.18
CA ASN A 57 -5.73 7.17 17.55
C ASN A 57 -6.13 8.53 16.97
N LEU A 58 -7.07 8.49 16.02
CA LEU A 58 -7.53 9.67 15.29
C LEU A 58 -8.24 10.69 16.18
N ARG A 59 -8.83 10.27 17.30
CA ARG A 59 -9.54 11.16 18.23
C ARG A 59 -8.62 11.89 19.20
N ASN A 60 -7.42 11.36 19.44
CA ASN A 60 -6.46 11.92 20.39
C ASN A 60 -5.48 12.86 19.68
N ARG A 61 -4.88 13.79 20.44
CA ARG A 61 -3.83 14.66 19.91
C ARG A 61 -2.62 13.86 19.50
N ILE A 62 -1.97 14.25 18.41
CA ILE A 62 -0.80 13.52 17.89
C ILE A 62 0.37 13.62 18.88
N CYS A 63 0.60 14.83 19.43
CA CYS A 63 1.66 15.11 20.37
C CYS A 63 1.57 14.35 21.71
N GLN A 64 0.39 13.80 22.05
CA GLN A 64 0.21 13.01 23.27
C GLN A 64 0.45 11.51 23.05
N GLN A 65 0.52 11.07 21.80
CA GLN A 65 0.64 9.65 21.43
C GLN A 65 2.04 9.28 20.98
N MET A 66 2.84 10.27 20.58
CA MET A 66 4.19 10.08 20.09
C MET A 66 5.16 10.75 21.06
N ASP A 67 6.24 10.07 21.43
CA ASP A 67 7.25 10.54 22.39
C ASP A 67 8.13 11.67 21.81
N ASN A 68 7.54 12.85 21.52
CA ASN A 68 8.22 14.08 21.09
C ASN A 68 9.21 13.94 19.91
N LEU A 69 9.06 12.93 19.07
CA LEU A 69 9.87 12.74 17.86
C LEU A 69 9.44 13.75 16.79
N THR A 70 10.18 14.85 16.68
CA THR A 70 10.02 15.81 15.59
C THR A 70 11.16 15.61 14.57
N PRO A 71 10.87 15.42 13.27
CA PRO A 71 9.54 15.36 12.65
C PRO A 71 8.80 14.05 12.96
N CYS A 72 7.47 14.13 13.13
CA CYS A 72 6.65 12.95 13.42
C CYS A 72 6.62 12.04 12.19
N ARG A 73 7.11 10.81 12.32
CA ARG A 73 7.14 9.84 11.21
C ARG A 73 5.89 8.97 11.28
N LEU A 74 5.05 9.07 10.25
CA LEU A 74 3.79 8.37 10.11
C LEU A 74 3.80 7.60 8.80
N ARG A 75 2.97 6.56 8.69
CA ARG A 75 2.74 5.82 7.45
C ARG A 75 1.25 5.76 7.17
N LEU A 76 0.84 6.15 5.98
CA LEU A 76 -0.53 5.98 5.50
C LEU A 76 -0.72 4.50 5.14
N ARG A 77 -1.68 3.84 5.78
CA ARG A 77 -1.94 2.40 5.60
C ARG A 77 -3.45 2.17 5.51
N VAL A 78 -3.86 1.16 4.74
CA VAL A 78 -5.24 0.65 4.76
C VAL A 78 -5.44 -0.04 6.10
N LYS A 79 -6.47 0.38 6.83
CA LYS A 79 -6.83 -0.17 8.14
C LYS A 79 -7.98 -1.15 8.06
N PHE A 80 -8.93 -0.89 7.16
CA PHE A 80 -10.10 -1.74 6.95
C PHE A 80 -10.15 -2.17 5.48
N PHE A 81 -9.88 -3.45 5.23
CA PHE A 81 -10.02 -4.04 3.91
C PHE A 81 -11.49 -4.35 3.63
N VAL A 82 -11.92 -4.05 2.41
CA VAL A 82 -13.27 -4.32 1.89
C VAL A 82 -13.15 -4.96 0.51
N GLU A 83 -14.25 -5.54 0.02
CA GLU A 83 -14.28 -6.11 -1.32
C GLU A 83 -14.03 -5.02 -2.39
N PRO A 84 -13.20 -5.25 -3.42
CA PRO A 84 -12.77 -4.20 -4.34
C PRO A 84 -13.91 -3.46 -5.06
N HIS A 85 -15.04 -4.12 -5.27
CA HIS A 85 -16.21 -3.54 -5.94
C HIS A 85 -17.02 -2.59 -5.03
N LEU A 86 -16.79 -2.62 -3.71
CA LEU A 86 -17.38 -1.66 -2.76
C LEU A 86 -16.63 -0.34 -2.73
N ILE A 87 -15.37 -0.33 -3.18
CA ILE A 87 -14.56 0.88 -3.29
C ILE A 87 -14.99 1.60 -4.56
N LEU A 88 -15.56 2.79 -4.43
CA LEU A 88 -16.11 3.53 -5.56
C LEU A 88 -15.03 4.34 -6.27
N GLN A 89 -14.10 4.92 -5.51
CA GLN A 89 -13.10 5.82 -6.06
C GLN A 89 -11.87 5.08 -6.58
N GLU A 90 -11.47 5.39 -7.82
CA GLU A 90 -10.29 4.80 -8.46
C GLU A 90 -9.00 5.07 -7.68
N GLN A 91 -8.83 6.29 -7.17
CA GLN A 91 -7.67 6.65 -6.35
C GLN A 91 -7.59 5.81 -5.06
N THR A 92 -8.73 5.55 -4.40
CA THR A 92 -8.80 4.66 -3.23
C THR A 92 -8.37 3.24 -3.61
N ARG A 93 -8.91 2.70 -4.71
CA ARG A 93 -8.52 1.38 -5.24
C ARG A 93 -7.02 1.31 -5.53
N HIS A 94 -6.44 2.37 -6.10
CA HIS A 94 -5.01 2.44 -6.36
C HIS A 94 -4.18 2.40 -5.08
N VAL A 95 -4.57 3.12 -4.03
CA VAL A 95 -3.84 3.08 -2.75
C VAL A 95 -3.97 1.70 -2.07
N PHE A 96 -5.13 1.06 -2.16
CA PHE A 96 -5.32 -0.34 -1.73
C PHE A 96 -4.37 -1.28 -2.46
N PHE A 97 -4.31 -1.18 -3.79
CA PHE A 97 -3.40 -1.97 -4.61
C PHE A 97 -1.94 -1.76 -4.20
N MET A 98 -1.50 -0.51 -4.05
CA MET A 98 -0.12 -0.21 -3.65
C MET A 98 0.22 -0.77 -2.26
N HIS A 99 -0.73 -0.75 -1.31
CA HIS A 99 -0.54 -1.35 0.00
C HIS A 99 -0.35 -2.88 -0.08
N VAL A 100 -1.21 -3.57 -0.85
CA VAL A 100 -1.10 -5.02 -1.03
C VAL A 100 0.21 -5.37 -1.74
N LYS A 101 0.59 -4.58 -2.75
CA LYS A 101 1.87 -4.73 -3.43
C LYS A 101 3.04 -4.58 -2.46
N GLU A 102 3.05 -3.57 -1.61
CA GLU A 102 4.08 -3.38 -0.58
C GLU A 102 4.16 -4.60 0.37
N ASP A 103 3.02 -5.07 0.88
CA ASP A 103 2.98 -6.20 1.82
C ASP A 103 3.38 -7.53 1.20
N LEU A 104 3.20 -7.69 -0.12
CA LEU A 104 3.76 -8.80 -0.88
C LEU A 104 5.28 -8.73 -0.96
N HIS A 105 5.82 -7.58 -1.34
CA HIS A 105 7.27 -7.38 -1.46
C HIS A 105 7.98 -7.49 -0.10
N SER A 106 7.34 -7.07 0.99
CA SER A 106 7.90 -7.20 2.34
C SER A 106 7.72 -8.59 2.95
N GLY A 107 7.04 -9.52 2.26
CA GLY A 107 6.75 -10.86 2.74
C GLY A 107 5.76 -10.94 3.91
N HIS A 108 5.00 -9.86 4.17
CA HIS A 108 3.93 -9.85 5.16
C HIS A 108 2.71 -10.63 4.68
N LEU A 109 2.44 -10.63 3.37
CA LEU A 109 1.41 -11.44 2.75
C LEU A 109 2.07 -12.67 2.11
N ARG A 110 1.64 -13.87 2.52
CA ARG A 110 2.08 -15.14 1.92
C ARG A 110 1.02 -15.64 0.95
N MET A 111 1.45 -16.17 -0.18
CA MET A 111 0.60 -16.80 -1.18
C MET A 111 1.19 -18.15 -1.61
N CYS A 112 0.33 -19.03 -2.10
CA CYS A 112 0.80 -20.26 -2.75
C CYS A 112 1.31 -19.96 -4.17
N SER A 113 2.08 -20.88 -4.74
CA SER A 113 2.66 -20.72 -6.07
C SER A 113 1.62 -20.46 -7.15
N GLU A 114 0.48 -21.17 -7.13
CA GLU A 114 -0.61 -20.98 -8.09
C GLU A 114 -1.18 -19.55 -8.04
N GLN A 115 -1.34 -18.98 -6.85
CA GLN A 115 -1.79 -17.60 -6.68
C GLN A 115 -0.73 -16.59 -7.17
N ALA A 116 0.55 -16.88 -6.95
CA ALA A 116 1.65 -16.04 -7.41
C ALA A 116 1.77 -16.02 -8.94
N GLU A 117 1.55 -17.16 -9.61
CA GLU A 117 1.51 -17.24 -11.07
C GLU A 117 0.42 -16.35 -11.65
N VAL A 118 -0.82 -16.50 -11.15
CA VAL A 118 -1.96 -15.70 -11.62
C VAL A 118 -1.76 -14.22 -11.32
N LEU A 119 -1.33 -13.87 -10.12
CA LEU A 119 -1.10 -12.47 -9.76
C LEU A 119 0.02 -11.83 -10.59
N SER A 120 1.10 -12.55 -10.85
CA SER A 120 2.20 -12.09 -11.70
C SER A 120 1.71 -11.79 -13.12
N ALA A 121 0.88 -12.66 -13.70
CA ALA A 121 0.29 -12.44 -15.02
C ALA A 121 -0.63 -11.20 -15.04
N LEU A 122 -1.48 -11.03 -14.01
CA LEU A 122 -2.37 -9.87 -13.89
C LEU A 122 -1.60 -8.56 -13.72
N LEU A 123 -0.52 -8.56 -12.94
CA LEU A 123 0.37 -7.41 -12.79
C LEU A 123 1.04 -7.04 -14.11
N ALA A 124 1.58 -8.03 -14.84
CA ALA A 124 2.18 -7.80 -16.15
C ALA A 124 1.17 -7.23 -17.15
N GLN A 125 -0.06 -7.75 -17.17
CA GLN A 125 -1.14 -7.22 -18.02
C GLN A 125 -1.50 -5.78 -17.63
N ALA A 126 -1.51 -5.45 -16.34
CA ALA A 126 -1.79 -4.09 -15.87
C ALA A 126 -0.69 -3.09 -16.28
N GLU A 127 0.57 -3.52 -16.33
CA GLU A 127 1.73 -2.66 -16.63
C GLU A 127 2.05 -2.58 -18.13
N PHE A 128 2.04 -3.72 -18.83
CA PHE A 128 2.49 -3.84 -20.22
C PHE A 128 1.34 -4.03 -21.23
N ARG A 129 0.10 -4.17 -20.76
CA ARG A 129 -1.07 -4.54 -21.59
C ARG A 129 -0.85 -5.90 -22.25
N ASP A 130 -1.34 -6.05 -23.48
CA ASP A 130 -1.32 -7.31 -24.21
C ASP A 130 0.10 -7.88 -24.33
N TYR A 131 0.16 -9.21 -24.24
CA TYR A 131 1.42 -9.93 -24.25
C TYR A 131 2.24 -9.64 -25.52
N ASN A 132 3.50 -9.28 -25.32
CA ASN A 132 4.49 -9.15 -26.38
C ASN A 132 5.81 -9.75 -25.87
N GLN A 133 6.36 -10.72 -26.62
CA GLN A 133 7.59 -11.44 -26.28
C GLN A 133 8.79 -10.52 -26.01
N ASN A 134 8.80 -9.32 -26.59
CA ASN A 134 9.92 -8.39 -26.47
C ASN A 134 9.83 -7.49 -25.23
N THR A 135 8.65 -7.37 -24.61
CA THR A 135 8.39 -6.43 -23.51
C THR A 135 7.82 -7.10 -22.26
N ALA A 136 7.38 -8.36 -22.35
CA ALA A 136 6.82 -9.09 -21.23
C ALA A 136 7.87 -9.28 -20.11
N LYS A 137 7.62 -8.67 -18.96
CA LYS A 137 8.34 -8.91 -17.72
C LYS A 137 7.35 -9.38 -16.66
N TYR A 138 7.74 -10.40 -15.91
CA TYR A 138 6.89 -11.03 -14.88
C TYR A 138 7.57 -10.89 -13.52
N CYS A 139 6.82 -10.48 -12.51
CA CYS A 139 7.31 -10.27 -11.15
C CYS A 139 7.20 -11.55 -10.28
N TYR A 140 7.24 -12.74 -10.88
CA TYR A 140 7.02 -14.00 -10.15
C TYR A 140 8.08 -14.24 -9.07
N SER A 141 9.35 -14.04 -9.41
CA SER A 141 10.48 -14.21 -8.48
C SER A 141 10.47 -13.17 -7.36
N GLU A 142 9.93 -11.98 -7.61
CA GLU A 142 9.73 -10.92 -6.61
C GLU A 142 8.59 -11.23 -5.63
N LEU A 143 7.56 -11.97 -6.10
CA LEU A 143 6.41 -12.39 -5.28
C LEU A 143 6.68 -13.64 -4.44
N CYS A 144 7.43 -14.61 -4.98
CA CYS A 144 7.63 -15.92 -4.35
C CYS A 144 9.07 -16.20 -3.89
N GLY A 145 10.02 -15.30 -4.15
CA GLY A 145 11.45 -15.51 -3.84
C GLY A 145 12.08 -16.71 -4.56
N SER A 146 11.39 -17.27 -5.57
CA SER A 146 11.74 -18.50 -6.29
C SER A 146 11.48 -18.29 -7.78
N GLU A 147 12.36 -18.79 -8.66
CA GLU A 147 12.14 -18.74 -10.12
C GLU A 147 10.91 -19.58 -10.50
N PRO A 148 10.07 -19.14 -11.47
CA PRO A 148 8.96 -19.93 -11.96
C PRO A 148 9.48 -21.20 -12.65
N CYS A 149 8.74 -22.30 -12.54
CA CYS A 149 9.12 -23.54 -13.21
C CYS A 149 9.05 -23.31 -14.74
N PRO A 150 10.06 -23.73 -15.54
CA PRO A 150 10.10 -23.42 -16.98
C PRO A 150 8.88 -23.92 -17.78
N ALA A 151 8.15 -24.91 -17.25
CA ALA A 151 6.90 -25.39 -17.83
C ALA A 151 5.73 -24.38 -17.78
N THR A 152 5.78 -23.39 -16.89
CA THR A 152 4.75 -22.34 -16.77
C THR A 152 4.95 -21.25 -17.83
N VAL A 153 6.19 -20.99 -18.26
CA VAL A 153 6.55 -19.95 -19.24
C VAL A 153 6.17 -20.34 -20.68
N ASP A 154 6.26 -21.64 -21.01
CA ASP A 154 6.04 -22.16 -22.37
C ASP A 154 4.56 -22.42 -22.71
N ARG A 155 3.69 -22.44 -21.70
CA ARG A 155 2.24 -22.50 -21.94
C ARG A 155 1.73 -21.08 -22.14
N GLY A 156 1.55 -20.69 -23.41
CA GLY A 156 0.66 -19.61 -23.82
C GLY A 156 -0.82 -19.83 -23.45
N HIS A 157 -1.10 -20.41 -22.27
CA HIS A 157 -2.43 -20.64 -21.70
C HIS A 157 -2.93 -19.49 -20.84
N LEU A 158 -2.17 -18.40 -20.70
CA LEU A 158 -2.67 -17.16 -20.11
C LEU A 158 -3.40 -16.30 -21.16
N GLY A 159 -4.24 -16.96 -21.96
CA GLY A 159 -5.23 -16.30 -22.80
C GLY A 159 -6.33 -15.76 -21.91
N ILE A 160 -6.16 -14.54 -21.41
CA ILE A 160 -7.27 -13.74 -20.89
C ILE A 160 -7.92 -13.11 -22.13
N CYS A 161 -8.90 -13.81 -22.69
CA CYS A 161 -10.00 -13.25 -23.47
C CYS A 161 -11.27 -13.40 -22.64
#